data_AF-A0A0L6WFF6-F1
#
_entry.id   AF-A0A0L6WFF6-F1
#
_cell.length_a   1.000
_cell.length_b   1.000
_cell.length_c   1.000
_cell.angle_alpha   90.00
_cell.angle_beta   90.00
_cell.angle_gamma   90.00
#
_symmetry.space_group_name_H-M   'P 1'
#
loop_
_entity.id
_entity.type
_entity.pdbx_description
1 polymer ?
#
loop_
_entity_poly.entity_id
_entity_poly.type
_entity_poly.pdbx_seq_one_letter_code
_entity_poly.pdbx_strand_id
1 'polypeptide(L)'
;MAGPRVSCSEVVLSVNLAVFSPHNVKLDLLVVTHTHIVHLVSLSIFFGPIAVLIPLLFLHELVVSILFNLSFIFHGLLPGTVDDHYLYLSSIFDDLKGFTFSCVDRLGARYNKLTTESWCLLILRLFCLGLGSLALYHIVIEN
;
A
#
# COMPACT_ATOMS: atom_id res chain seq x y z
N MET A 1 -21.81 -13.63 -32.90
CA MET A 1 -21.90 -12.85 -31.65
C MET A 1 -20.50 -12.69 -31.09
N ALA A 2 -19.84 -11.57 -31.40
CA ALA A 2 -18.52 -11.23 -30.88
C ALA A 2 -18.66 -9.85 -30.21
N GLY A 3 -18.51 -9.81 -28.88
CA GLY A 3 -18.55 -8.56 -28.12
C GLY A 3 -17.30 -7.71 -28.38
N PRO A 4 -17.38 -6.38 -28.22
CA PRO A 4 -16.24 -5.51 -28.47
C PRO A 4 -15.18 -5.75 -27.39
N ARG A 5 -13.97 -6.16 -27.82
CA ARG A 5 -12.76 -6.12 -26.99
C ARG A 5 -12.33 -4.68 -26.86
N VAL A 6 -12.70 -4.03 -25.76
CA VAL A 6 -12.15 -2.73 -25.39
C VAL A 6 -10.69 -2.94 -25.02
N SER A 7 -9.79 -2.36 -25.80
CA SER A 7 -8.34 -2.44 -25.57
C SER A 7 -7.98 -1.59 -24.34
N CYS A 8 -7.21 -2.13 -23.40
CA CYS A 8 -6.77 -1.39 -22.19
C CYS A 8 -6.15 -0.01 -22.51
N SER A 9 -5.56 0.17 -23.70
CA SER A 9 -5.00 1.45 -24.13
C SER A 9 -6.06 2.54 -24.35
N GLU A 10 -7.29 2.20 -24.74
CA GLU A 10 -8.33 3.19 -25.00
C GLU A 10 -8.92 3.76 -23.71
N VAL A 11 -9.01 2.96 -22.64
CA VAL A 11 -9.47 3.42 -21.33
C VAL A 11 -8.45 4.38 -20.71
N VAL A 12 -7.15 4.08 -20.84
CA VAL A 12 -6.06 4.96 -20.37
C VAL A 12 -6.04 6.27 -21.14
N LEU A 13 -6.28 6.24 -22.46
CA LEU A 13 -6.34 7.45 -23.28
C LEU A 13 -7.56 8.32 -22.95
N SER A 14 -8.70 7.71 -22.67
CA SER A 14 -9.95 8.39 -22.29
C SER A 14 -9.82 9.11 -20.94
N VAL A 15 -9.12 8.50 -19.98
CA VAL A 15 -8.85 9.12 -18.66
C VAL A 15 -7.84 10.25 -18.81
N ASN A 16 -6.80 10.10 -19.63
CA ASN A 16 -5.85 11.18 -19.92
C ASN A 16 -6.53 12.41 -20.55
N LEU A 17 -7.46 12.21 -21.48
CA LEU A 17 -8.17 13.31 -22.14
C LEU A 17 -9.16 14.04 -21.21
N ALA A 18 -9.74 13.35 -20.21
CA ALA A 18 -10.63 13.98 -19.24
C ALA A 18 -9.87 14.81 -18.19
N VAL A 19 -8.60 14.50 -17.92
CA VAL A 19 -7.75 15.26 -16.97
C VAL A 19 -7.23 16.55 -17.59
N PHE A 20 -6.98 16.58 -18.90
CA PHE A 20 -6.45 17.74 -19.64
C PHE A 20 -7.47 18.86 -19.96
N SER A 21 -8.40 19.15 -19.03
CA SER A 21 -9.23 20.35 -19.12
C SER A 21 -8.42 21.59 -18.68
N PRO A 22 -8.47 22.74 -19.38
CA PRO A 22 -7.60 23.90 -19.15
C PRO A 22 -7.78 24.60 -17.78
N HIS A 23 -8.69 24.12 -16.93
CA HIS A 23 -8.81 24.52 -15.53
C HIS A 23 -7.95 23.70 -14.54
N ASN A 24 -7.29 22.62 -14.98
CA ASN A 24 -6.55 21.67 -14.13
C ASN A 24 -5.03 21.92 -14.02
N VAL A 25 -4.53 23.05 -14.53
CA VAL A 25 -3.08 23.38 -14.52
C VAL A 25 -2.47 23.36 -13.11
N LYS A 26 -3.27 23.59 -12.06
CA LYS A 26 -2.82 23.52 -10.66
C LYS A 26 -2.68 22.09 -10.12
N LEU A 27 -3.46 21.14 -10.64
CA LEU A 27 -3.39 19.72 -10.26
C LEU A 27 -2.15 19.08 -10.87
N ASP A 28 -1.86 19.36 -12.14
CA ASP A 28 -0.65 18.87 -12.80
C ASP A 28 0.62 19.39 -12.13
N LEU A 29 0.66 20.68 -11.73
CA LEU A 29 1.80 21.24 -11.00
C LEU A 29 1.99 20.59 -9.61
N LEU A 30 0.91 20.24 -8.92
CA LEU A 30 0.98 19.57 -7.61
C LEU A 30 1.46 18.12 -7.74
N VAL A 31 1.02 17.42 -8.81
CA VAL A 31 1.45 16.06 -9.14
C VAL A 31 2.93 16.02 -9.52
N VAL A 32 3.44 17.03 -10.22
CA VAL A 32 4.85 17.12 -10.61
C VAL A 32 5.75 17.53 -9.44
N THR A 33 5.29 18.41 -8.54
CA THR A 33 6.12 18.90 -7.43
C THR A 33 6.20 17.93 -6.25
N HIS A 34 5.16 17.11 -6.02
CA HIS A 34 5.07 16.19 -4.87
C HIS A 34 4.55 14.81 -5.28
N THR A 35 5.06 14.27 -6.39
CA THR A 35 4.59 13.02 -7.01
C THR A 35 4.54 11.85 -6.03
N HIS A 36 5.54 11.73 -5.15
CA HIS A 36 5.61 10.68 -4.14
C HIS A 36 4.49 10.77 -3.10
N ILE A 37 4.16 11.97 -2.63
CA ILE A 37 3.11 12.16 -1.61
C ILE A 37 1.74 11.90 -2.22
N VAL A 38 1.50 12.41 -3.44
CA VAL A 38 0.24 12.18 -4.15
C VAL A 38 0.05 10.70 -4.44
N HIS A 39 1.12 10.00 -4.85
CA HIS A 39 1.09 8.56 -5.06
C HIS A 39 0.76 7.80 -3.76
N LEU A 40 1.43 8.13 -2.64
CA LEU A 40 1.14 7.52 -1.34
C LEU A 40 -0.29 7.76 -0.84
N VAL A 41 -0.81 8.98 -0.99
CA VAL A 41 -2.17 9.33 -0.57
C VAL A 41 -3.21 8.65 -1.45
N SER A 42 -3.00 8.63 -2.77
CA SER A 42 -3.91 7.94 -3.69
C SER A 42 -3.95 6.43 -3.45
N LEU A 43 -2.79 5.81 -3.20
CA LEU A 43 -2.66 4.41 -2.82
C LEU A 43 -3.30 4.12 -1.46
N SER A 44 -3.15 4.99 -0.46
CA SER A 44 -3.74 4.78 0.86
C SER A 44 -5.27 4.87 0.82
N ILE A 45 -5.83 5.75 -0.01
CA ILE A 45 -7.28 5.81 -0.25
C ILE A 45 -7.74 4.58 -1.04
N PHE A 46 -6.95 4.11 -2.02
CA PHE A 46 -7.32 2.95 -2.82
C PHE A 46 -7.25 1.61 -2.05
N PHE A 47 -6.14 1.36 -1.36
CA PHE A 47 -5.92 0.13 -0.58
C PHE A 47 -6.56 0.21 0.81
N GLY A 48 -6.85 1.40 1.31
CA GLY A 48 -7.48 1.61 2.61
C GLY A 48 -6.59 1.14 3.76
N PRO A 49 -7.15 0.49 4.79
CA PRO A 49 -6.40 0.00 5.96
C PRO A 49 -5.23 -0.95 5.61
N ILE A 50 -5.30 -1.63 4.45
CA ILE A 50 -4.26 -2.54 3.98
C ILE A 50 -2.96 -1.77 3.67
N ALA A 51 -3.03 -0.49 3.28
CA ALA A 51 -1.85 0.32 3.01
C ALA A 51 -0.95 0.48 4.25
N VAL A 52 -1.52 0.40 5.46
CA VAL A 52 -0.80 0.50 6.73
C VAL A 52 -0.21 -0.86 7.16
N LEU A 53 -0.73 -1.96 6.63
CA LEU A 53 -0.30 -3.30 6.98
C LEU A 53 1.17 -3.55 6.58
N ILE A 54 1.53 -3.17 5.37
CA ILE A 54 2.89 -3.37 4.82
C ILE A 54 3.98 -2.71 5.70
N PRO A 55 3.91 -1.39 6.00
CA PRO A 55 4.92 -0.77 6.87
C PRO A 55 4.89 -1.34 8.30
N LEU A 56 3.74 -1.80 8.77
CA LEU A 56 3.62 -2.40 10.10
C LEU A 56 4.27 -3.79 10.17
N LEU A 57 4.18 -4.61 9.11
CA LEU A 57 4.93 -5.85 8.99
C LEU A 57 6.44 -5.60 8.96
N PHE A 58 6.88 -4.58 8.24
CA PHE A 58 8.30 -4.20 8.22
C PHE A 58 8.79 -3.77 9.59
N LEU A 59 7.99 -2.98 10.32
CA LEU A 59 8.32 -2.56 11.67
C LEU A 59 8.40 -3.75 12.63
N HIS A 60 7.52 -4.75 12.48
CA HIS A 60 7.54 -5.98 13.26
C HIS A 60 8.84 -6.77 13.04
N GLU A 61 9.22 -7.00 11.78
CA GLU A 61 10.48 -7.68 11.44
C GLU A 61 11.69 -6.91 11.98
N LEU A 62 11.66 -5.58 11.90
CA LEU A 62 12.70 -4.71 12.45
C LEU A 62 12.83 -4.88 13.97
N VAL A 63 11.71 -4.93 14.69
CA VAL A 63 11.70 -5.14 16.14
C VAL A 63 12.27 -6.52 16.51
N VAL A 64 11.88 -7.57 15.80
CA VAL A 64 12.43 -8.93 15.98
C VAL A 64 13.95 -8.92 15.75
N SER A 65 14.41 -8.27 14.69
CA SER A 65 15.85 -8.13 14.39
C SER A 65 16.59 -7.36 15.48
N ILE A 66 16.04 -6.26 15.99
CA ILE A 66 16.66 -5.49 17.08
C ILE A 66 16.75 -6.32 18.36
N LEU A 67 15.66 -7.00 18.74
CA LEU A 67 15.63 -7.86 19.93
C LEU A 67 16.60 -9.02 19.82
N PHE A 68 16.71 -9.60 18.62
CA PHE A 68 17.68 -10.67 18.34
C PHE A 68 19.12 -10.18 18.56
N ASN A 69 19.47 -9.02 17.99
CA ASN A 69 20.80 -8.42 18.17
C ASN A 69 21.05 -8.04 19.64
N LEU A 70 20.05 -7.49 20.34
CA LEU A 70 20.15 -7.18 21.77
C LEU A 70 20.38 -8.44 22.61
N SER A 71 19.73 -9.56 22.25
CA SER A 71 19.93 -10.84 22.92
C SER A 71 21.40 -11.25 22.91
N PHE A 72 22.09 -11.12 21.77
CA PHE A 72 23.53 -11.39 21.68
C PHE A 72 24.39 -10.43 22.51
N ILE A 73 24.02 -9.15 22.56
CA ILE A 73 24.76 -8.14 23.35
C ILE A 73 24.66 -8.45 24.85
N PHE A 74 23.49 -8.85 25.33
CA PHE A 74 23.25 -9.05 26.77
C PHE A 74 23.59 -10.46 27.27
N HIS A 75 23.36 -11.51 26.47
CA HIS A 75 23.53 -12.91 26.89
C HIS A 75 24.75 -13.59 26.25
N GLY A 76 25.44 -12.94 25.31
CA GLY A 76 26.51 -13.56 24.54
C GLY A 76 25.98 -14.57 23.52
N LEU A 77 26.85 -15.49 23.06
CA LEU A 77 26.43 -16.60 22.20
C LEU A 77 25.60 -17.60 23.02
N LEU A 78 24.29 -17.62 22.82
CA LEU A 78 23.44 -18.69 23.35
C LEU A 78 23.75 -20.03 22.67
N PRO A 79 23.74 -21.16 23.40
CA PRO A 79 23.97 -22.48 22.84
C PRO A 79 22.81 -22.87 21.89
N GLY A 80 23.15 -23.27 20.67
CA GLY A 80 22.18 -23.60 19.62
C GLY A 80 22.60 -23.01 18.28
N THR A 81 21.76 -23.15 17.25
CA THR A 81 22.00 -22.43 15.98
C THR A 81 21.43 -21.02 16.05
N VAL A 82 21.97 -20.13 15.22
CA VAL A 82 21.52 -18.74 15.08
C VAL A 82 20.06 -18.70 14.58
N ASP A 83 19.72 -19.62 13.66
CA ASP A 83 18.41 -19.72 13.05
C ASP A 83 17.33 -20.18 14.05
N ASP A 84 17.64 -21.14 14.93
CA ASP A 84 16.70 -21.63 15.94
C ASP A 84 16.30 -20.52 16.92
N HIS A 85 17.26 -19.69 17.33
CA HIS A 85 17.00 -18.56 18.21
C HIS A 85 16.17 -17.47 17.53
N TYR A 86 16.43 -17.20 16.24
CA TYR A 86 15.65 -16.24 15.47
C TYR A 86 14.20 -16.72 15.31
N LEU A 87 14.01 -17.99 14.96
CA LEU A 87 12.68 -18.59 14.81
C LEU A 87 11.92 -18.60 16.14
N TYR A 88 12.58 -18.94 17.25
CA TYR A 88 11.98 -18.85 18.57
C TYR A 88 11.50 -17.43 18.89
N LEU A 89 12.35 -16.42 18.65
CA LEU A 89 12.00 -15.03 18.89
C LEU A 89 10.85 -14.58 17.98
N SER A 90 10.90 -14.93 16.69
CA SER A 90 9.82 -14.65 15.74
C SER A 90 8.49 -15.28 16.18
N SER A 91 8.52 -16.53 16.67
CA SER A 91 7.31 -17.25 17.09
C SER A 91 6.62 -16.62 18.30
N ILE A 92 7.36 -15.95 19.19
CA ILE A 92 6.77 -15.17 20.30
C ILE A 92 5.93 -14.02 19.75
N PHE A 93 6.35 -13.44 18.63
CA PHE A 93 5.70 -12.31 17.99
C PHE A 93 4.65 -12.72 16.94
N ASP A 94 4.48 -14.01 16.66
CA ASP A 94 3.48 -14.50 15.70
C ASP A 94 2.04 -14.22 16.19
N ASP A 95 1.77 -14.31 17.49
CA ASP A 95 0.46 -13.97 18.05
C ASP A 95 0.11 -12.49 17.81
N LEU A 96 1.09 -11.59 17.97
CA LEU A 96 0.92 -10.16 17.73
C LEU A 96 0.70 -9.87 16.24
N LYS A 97 1.41 -10.59 15.37
CA LYS A 97 1.25 -10.52 13.92
C LYS A 97 -0.15 -11.00 13.51
N GLY A 98 -0.61 -12.12 14.07
CA GLY A 98 -1.96 -12.65 13.87
C GLY A 98 -3.05 -11.68 14.30
N PHE A 99 -2.89 -11.05 15.48
CA PHE A 99 -3.81 -10.02 15.95
C PHE A 99 -3.85 -8.80 15.00
N THR A 100 -2.69 -8.36 14.53
CA THR A 100 -2.56 -7.23 13.61
C THR A 100 -3.27 -7.51 12.28
N PHE A 101 -3.05 -8.70 11.70
CA PHE A 101 -3.75 -9.14 10.50
C PHE A 101 -5.26 -9.19 10.71
N SER A 102 -5.72 -9.81 11.80
CA SER A 102 -7.15 -9.89 12.11
C SER A 102 -7.79 -8.50 12.27
N CYS A 103 -7.08 -7.56 12.90
CA CYS A 103 -7.53 -6.18 13.04
C CYS A 103 -7.65 -5.48 11.67
N VAL A 104 -6.62 -5.59 10.84
CA VAL A 104 -6.61 -4.99 9.49
C VAL A 104 -7.66 -5.63 8.60
N ASP A 105 -7.87 -6.95 8.66
CA ASP A 105 -8.92 -7.63 7.90
C ASP A 105 -10.31 -7.13 8.30
N ARG A 106 -10.55 -6.95 9.60
CA ARG A 106 -11.82 -6.42 10.10
C ARG A 106 -12.04 -4.97 9.66
N LEU A 107 -11.00 -4.14 9.70
CA LEU A 107 -11.05 -2.75 9.22
C LEU A 107 -11.22 -2.70 7.69
N GLY A 108 -10.52 -3.57 6.96
CA GLY A 108 -10.61 -3.71 5.52
C GLY A 108 -12.00 -4.15 5.06
N ALA A 109 -12.59 -5.15 5.73
CA ALA A 109 -13.96 -5.58 5.48
C ALA A 109 -14.97 -4.45 5.75
N ARG A 110 -14.79 -3.70 6.84
CA ARG A 110 -15.64 -2.54 7.15
C ARG A 110 -15.49 -1.41 6.13
N TYR A 111 -14.25 -1.09 5.76
CA TYR A 111 -13.95 -0.09 4.74
C TYR A 111 -14.57 -0.49 3.40
N ASN A 112 -14.36 -1.73 2.97
CA ASN A 112 -14.91 -2.25 1.73
C ASN A 112 -16.44 -2.20 1.72
N LYS A 113 -17.09 -2.65 2.79
CA LYS A 113 -18.56 -2.57 2.93
C LYS A 113 -19.05 -1.12 2.78
N LEU A 114 -18.41 -0.19 3.46
CA LEU A 114 -18.76 1.23 3.42
C LEU A 114 -18.55 1.83 2.01
N THR A 115 -17.50 1.39 1.31
CA THR A 115 -17.22 1.81 -0.07
C THR A 115 -18.27 1.26 -1.05
N THR A 116 -18.74 0.02 -0.85
CA THR A 116 -19.76 -0.58 -1.72
C THR A 116 -21.17 -0.03 -1.48
N GLU A 117 -21.46 0.44 -0.27
CA GLU A 117 -22.74 1.07 0.06
C GLU A 117 -22.88 2.50 -0.49
N SER A 118 -21.77 3.15 -0.85
CA SER A 118 -21.75 4.54 -1.30
C SER A 118 -21.04 4.71 -2.64
N TRP A 119 -21.84 4.96 -3.69
CA TRP A 119 -21.34 5.17 -5.06
C TRP A 119 -20.27 6.27 -5.17
N CYS A 120 -20.38 7.33 -4.36
CA CYS A 120 -19.40 8.42 -4.35
C CYS A 120 -18.01 7.96 -3.91
N LEU A 121 -17.92 7.12 -2.88
CA LEU A 121 -16.64 6.60 -2.39
C LEU A 121 -16.04 5.59 -3.36
N LEU A 122 -16.87 4.82 -4.06
CA LEU A 122 -16.41 3.90 -5.11
C LEU A 122 -15.80 4.66 -6.30
N ILE A 123 -16.46 5.73 -6.76
CA ILE A 123 -15.93 6.60 -7.83
C ILE A 123 -14.63 7.27 -7.39
N LEU A 124 -14.57 7.79 -6.16
CA LEU A 124 -13.35 8.37 -5.59
C LEU A 124 -12.20 7.36 -5.59
N ARG A 125 -12.48 6.11 -5.21
CA ARG A 125 -11.49 5.03 -5.15
C ARG A 125 -10.93 4.69 -6.53
N LEU A 126 -11.79 4.63 -7.56
CA LEU A 126 -11.37 4.45 -8.95
C LEU A 126 -10.58 5.64 -9.48
N PHE A 127 -10.96 6.86 -9.11
CA PHE A 127 -10.23 8.07 -9.48
C PHE A 127 -8.83 8.10 -8.86
N CYS A 128 -8.72 7.75 -7.58
CA CYS A 128 -7.43 7.61 -6.90
C CYS A 128 -6.56 6.51 -7.52
N LEU A 129 -7.15 5.40 -7.97
CA LEU A 129 -6.40 4.38 -8.71
C LEU A 129 -5.79 4.95 -10.00
N GLY A 130 -6.59 5.68 -10.78
CA GLY A 130 -6.11 6.32 -12.02
C GLY A 130 -4.99 7.32 -11.76
N LEU A 131 -5.17 8.22 -10.79
CA LEU A 131 -4.15 9.18 -10.37
C LEU A 131 -2.87 8.50 -9.85
N GLY A 132 -3.02 7.45 -9.03
CA GLY A 132 -1.91 6.69 -8.50
C GLY A 132 -1.10 5.99 -9.59
N SER A 133 -1.78 5.39 -10.58
CA SER A 133 -1.14 4.76 -11.74
C SER A 133 -0.44 5.77 -12.64
N LEU A 134 -1.03 6.96 -12.86
CA LEU A 134 -0.40 8.03 -13.63
C LEU A 134 0.87 8.56 -12.94
N ALA A 135 0.80 8.79 -11.63
CA ALA A 135 1.96 9.21 -10.84
C ALA A 135 3.08 8.16 -10.87
N LEU A 136 2.73 6.87 -10.79
CA LEU A 136 3.70 5.78 -10.88
C LEU A 136 4.38 5.74 -12.25
N TYR A 137 3.62 5.89 -13.32
CA TYR A 137 4.15 5.92 -14.69
C TYR A 137 5.17 7.05 -14.88
N HIS A 138 4.90 8.23 -14.31
CA HIS A 138 5.83 9.35 -14.33
C HIS A 138 7.13 9.03 -13.57
N ILE A 139 7.03 8.49 -12.35
CA ILE A 139 8.19 8.10 -11.54
C ILE A 139 9.05 7.04 -12.27
N VAL A 140 8.44 6.08 -12.95
CA VAL A 140 9.15 5.00 -13.65
C VAL A 140 9.84 5.48 -14.92
N ILE A 141 9.31 6.49 -15.61
CA ILE A 141 9.92 7.05 -16.83
C ILE A 141 11.06 8.02 -16.53
N GLU A 142 10.98 8.72 -15.41
CA GLU A 142 11.96 9.74 -15.02
C GLU A 142 13.25 9.14 -14.41
N ASN A 143 13.23 7.84 -14.08
CA ASN A 143 14.36 7.06 -13.56
C ASN A 143 14.96 6.14 -14.63
#